data_AF-A0A2V8ZBZ9-F1
#
_entry.id   AF-A0A2V8ZBZ9-F1
#
_cell.length_a   1.000
_cell.length_b   1.000
_cell.length_c   1.000
_cell.angle_alpha   90.00
_cell.angle_beta   90.00
_cell.angle_gamma   90.00
#
_symmetry.space_group_name_H-M   'P 1'
#
loop_
_entity.id
_entity.type
_entity.pdbx_description
1 polymer ?
#
loop_
_entity_poly.entity_id
_entity_poly.type
_entity_poly.pdbx_seq_one_letter_code
_entity_poly.pdbx_strand_id
1 'polypeptide(L)'
;MNRVRRPPLQHPLALLFDRAVDSLCVALSDETIRHYRGTVRNFLSYLGADHPGVQRLDQLRREPHILGWMSRLHSQVPPLGTTSYIIRL
;
A
#
# COMPACT_ATOMS: atom_id res chain seq x y z
N MET A 1 6.00 -22.72 -5.41
CA MET A 1 5.86 -21.49 -6.23
C MET A 1 6.93 -20.48 -5.80
N ASN A 2 7.90 -20.20 -6.68
CA ASN A 2 8.92 -19.19 -6.44
C ASN A 2 8.26 -17.82 -6.34
N ARG A 3 8.13 -17.28 -5.12
CA ARG A 3 7.63 -15.93 -4.90
C ARG A 3 8.69 -14.98 -5.45
N VAL A 4 8.44 -14.39 -6.63
CA VAL A 4 9.29 -13.31 -7.17
C VAL A 4 9.36 -12.25 -6.08
N ARG A 5 10.51 -12.16 -5.39
CA ARG A 5 10.73 -11.16 -4.36
C ARG A 5 10.76 -9.82 -5.06
N ARG A 6 9.66 -9.09 -5.00
CA ARG A 6 9.61 -7.71 -5.50
C ARG A 6 10.68 -6.90 -4.78
N PRO A 7 11.38 -6.00 -5.48
CA PRO A 7 12.35 -5.13 -4.83
C PRO A 7 11.68 -4.41 -3.65
N PRO A 8 12.39 -4.24 -2.53
CA PRO A 8 11.85 -3.54 -1.37
C PRO A 8 11.39 -2.15 -1.81
N LEU A 9 10.22 -1.75 -1.34
CA LEU A 9 9.69 -0.44 -1.65
C LEU A 9 10.57 0.61 -0.97
N GLN A 10 11.17 1.49 -1.77
CA GLN A 10 12.00 2.57 -1.26
C GLN A 10 11.10 3.76 -0.91
N HIS A 11 10.55 3.76 0.30
CA HIS A 11 9.80 4.88 0.86
C HIS A 11 10.14 5.03 2.35
N PRO A 12 10.41 6.24 2.88
CA PRO A 12 10.78 6.44 4.29
C PRO A 12 9.76 5.87 5.30
N LEU A 13 8.48 5.88 4.93
CA LEU A 13 7.39 5.31 5.74
C LEU A 13 7.24 3.77 5.63
N ALA A 14 7.98 3.07 4.79
CA ALA A 14 7.78 1.64 4.55
C ALA A 14 7.88 0.79 5.83
N LEU A 15 8.96 0.97 6.60
CA LEU A 15 9.16 0.23 7.85
C LEU A 15 8.09 0.54 8.91
N LEU A 16 7.59 1.78 8.94
CA LEU A 16 6.56 2.19 9.89
C LEU A 16 5.25 1.46 9.58
N PHE A 17 4.84 1.44 8.31
CA PHE A 17 3.62 0.75 7.91
C PHE A 17 3.76 -0.77 7.99
N ASP A 18 4.92 -1.35 7.66
CA ASP A 18 5.16 -2.79 7.82
C ASP A 18 4.95 -3.23 9.27
N ARG A 19 5.51 -2.49 10.24
CA ARG A 19 5.28 -2.77 11.67
C ARG A 19 3.81 -2.61 12.08
N ALA A 20 3.12 -1.62 11.54
CA ALA A 20 1.69 -1.42 11.81
C ALA A 20 0.85 -2.60 11.28
N VAL A 21 1.19 -3.12 10.09
CA VAL A 21 0.55 -4.32 9.53
C VAL A 21 0.83 -5.54 10.40
N ASP A 22 2.08 -5.75 10.82
CA ASP A 22 2.44 -6.86 11.70
C ASP A 22 1.69 -6.78 13.04
N SER A 23 1.54 -5.58 13.61
CA SER A 23 0.77 -5.35 14.84
C SER A 23 -0.74 -5.55 14.65
N LEU A 24 -1.31 -5.15 13.52
CA LEU A 24 -2.75 -5.28 13.26
C LEU A 24 -3.14 -6.72 12.94
N CYS A 25 -2.23 -7.46 12.30
CA CYS A 25 -2.54 -8.75 11.73
C CYS A 25 -2.11 -9.95 12.58
N VAL A 26 -1.74 -9.74 13.85
CA VAL A 26 -1.25 -10.79 14.77
C VAL A 26 -2.18 -12.01 14.82
N ALA A 27 -3.49 -11.80 14.69
CA ALA A 27 -4.51 -12.86 14.73
C ALA A 27 -5.20 -13.12 13.37
N LEU A 28 -4.68 -12.56 12.28
CA LEU A 28 -5.28 -12.68 10.94
C LEU A 28 -4.61 -13.81 10.14
N SER A 29 -5.30 -14.30 9.11
CA SER A 29 -4.73 -15.32 8.22
C SER A 29 -3.58 -14.73 7.37
N ASP A 30 -2.67 -15.60 6.93
CA ASP A 30 -1.58 -15.26 6.01
C ASP A 30 -2.08 -14.57 4.72
N GLU A 31 -3.27 -14.96 4.26
CA GLU A 31 -3.91 -14.34 3.11
C GLU A 31 -4.30 -12.89 3.42
N THR A 32 -4.94 -12.63 4.55
CA THR A 32 -5.29 -11.28 4.98
C THR A 32 -4.04 -10.41 5.18
N ILE A 33 -2.99 -10.94 5.82
CA ILE A 33 -1.70 -10.26 5.97
C ILE A 33 -1.14 -9.82 4.61
N ARG A 34 -1.19 -10.70 3.61
CA ARG A 34 -0.74 -10.40 2.25
C ARG A 34 -1.52 -9.24 1.61
N HIS A 35 -2.84 -9.20 1.80
CA HIS A 35 -3.68 -8.12 1.29
C HIS A 35 -3.32 -6.77 1.94
N TYR A 36 -3.12 -6.73 3.26
CA TYR A 36 -2.67 -5.52 3.95
C TYR A 36 -1.31 -5.04 3.44
N ARG A 37 -0.32 -5.93 3.33
CA ARG A 37 1.02 -5.59 2.82
C ARG A 37 0.98 -5.06 1.38
N GLY A 38 0.16 -5.67 0.53
CA GLY A 38 -0.02 -5.15 -0.83
C GLY A 38 -0.66 -3.75 -0.83
N THR A 39 -1.66 -3.52 0.04
CA THR A 39 -2.38 -2.23 0.21
C THR A 39 -1.43 -1.13 0.60
N VAL A 40 -0.62 -1.38 1.63
CA VAL A 40 0.45 -0.49 2.06
C VAL A 40 1.42 -0.22 0.93
N ARG A 41 1.88 -1.26 0.22
CA ARG A 41 2.83 -1.09 -0.88
C ARG A 41 2.26 -0.20 -1.99
N ASN A 42 1.00 -0.41 -2.38
CA ASN A 42 0.34 0.39 -3.41
C ASN A 42 0.23 1.87 -2.98
N PHE A 43 -0.20 2.11 -1.74
CA PHE A 43 -0.31 3.47 -1.20
C PHE A 43 1.05 4.19 -1.13
N LEU A 44 2.08 3.51 -0.63
CA LEU A 44 3.41 4.09 -0.50
C LEU A 44 4.09 4.29 -1.88
N SER A 45 3.80 3.45 -2.88
CA SER A 45 4.19 3.73 -4.28
C SER A 45 3.49 4.97 -4.83
N TYR A 46 2.21 5.17 -4.52
CA TYR A 46 1.48 6.40 -4.85
C TYR A 46 2.12 7.63 -4.21
N LEU A 47 2.43 7.58 -2.90
CA LEU A 47 3.09 8.71 -2.23
C LEU A 47 4.46 9.00 -2.82
N GLY A 48 5.28 7.98 -3.08
CA GLY A 48 6.61 8.18 -3.65
C GLY A 48 6.59 8.77 -5.07
N ALA A 49 5.56 8.46 -5.87
CA ALA A 49 5.42 8.98 -7.23
C ALA A 49 4.80 10.38 -7.29
N ASP A 50 3.76 10.63 -6.49
CA ASP A 50 2.92 11.83 -6.64
C ASP A 50 3.10 12.86 -5.54
N HIS A 51 3.59 12.43 -4.38
CA HIS A 51 3.79 13.29 -3.21
C HIS A 51 5.17 13.04 -2.58
N PRO A 52 6.29 13.20 -3.32
CA PRO A 52 7.63 12.84 -2.85
C PRO A 52 8.09 13.65 -1.61
N GLY A 53 7.42 14.76 -1.30
CA GLY A 53 7.64 15.52 -0.07
C GLY A 53 7.11 14.85 1.20
N VAL A 54 6.28 13.81 1.08
CA VAL A 54 5.70 13.05 2.21
C VAL A 54 6.68 11.96 2.63
N GLN A 55 7.60 12.30 3.50
CA GLN A 55 8.61 11.40 4.05
C GLN A 55 8.31 10.97 5.49
N ARG A 56 7.40 11.69 6.16
CA ARG A 56 7.05 11.50 7.57
C ARG A 56 5.53 11.49 7.75
N LEU A 57 5.07 10.85 8.81
CA LEU A 57 3.62 10.65 9.05
C LEU A 57 2.89 11.96 9.33
N ASP A 58 3.54 12.92 9.98
CA ASP A 58 3.03 14.26 10.28
C ASP A 58 2.80 15.12 9.02
N GLN A 59 3.46 14.78 7.91
CA GLN A 59 3.24 15.41 6.61
C GLN A 59 2.03 14.82 5.88
N LEU A 60 1.51 13.67 6.33
CA LEU A 60 0.35 13.05 5.70
C LEU A 60 -0.91 13.88 5.98
N ARG A 61 -1.67 14.18 4.93
CA ARG A 61 -2.92 14.93 5.00
C ARG A 61 -4.02 14.08 4.37
N ARG A 62 -5.25 14.24 4.89
CA ARG A 62 -6.44 13.59 4.31
C ARG A 62 -6.61 13.96 2.84
N GLU A 63 -6.53 15.25 2.55
CA GLU A 63 -6.43 15.84 1.21
C GLU A 63 -5.06 16.52 1.12
N PRO A 64 -4.25 16.33 0.07
CA PRO A 64 -4.55 15.59 -1.15
C PRO A 64 -4.16 14.11 -1.12
N HIS A 65 -3.53 13.61 -0.05
CA HIS A 65 -2.84 12.31 -0.12
C HIS A 65 -3.77 11.10 -0.04
N ILE A 66 -4.65 11.05 0.98
CA ILE A 66 -5.51 9.87 1.20
C ILE A 66 -6.64 9.85 0.18
N LEU A 67 -7.35 10.97 0.03
CA LEU A 67 -8.45 11.07 -0.94
C LEU A 67 -7.97 11.04 -2.39
N GLY A 68 -6.81 11.63 -2.69
CA GLY A 68 -6.21 11.53 -4.01
C GLY A 68 -5.85 10.09 -4.37
N TRP A 69 -5.34 9.29 -3.42
CA TRP A 69 -5.11 7.87 -3.63
C TRP A 69 -6.41 7.10 -3.88
N MET A 70 -7.45 7.32 -3.08
CA MET A 70 -8.76 6.70 -3.27
C MET A 70 -9.39 7.06 -4.63
N SER A 71 -9.27 8.32 -5.05
CA SER A 71 -9.71 8.75 -6.37
C SER A 71 -8.95 8.01 -7.47
N ARG A 72 -7.62 7.88 -7.35
CA ARG A 72 -6.81 7.10 -8.30
C ARG A 72 -7.26 5.65 -8.37
N LEU A 73 -7.51 5.02 -7.22
CA LEU A 73 -8.00 3.65 -7.14
C LEU A 73 -9.34 3.52 -7.89
N HIS A 74 -10.28 4.43 -7.64
CA HIS A 74 -11.58 4.45 -8.30
C HIS A 74 -11.48 4.67 -9.82
N SER A 75 -10.51 5.45 -10.28
CA SER A 75 -10.31 5.77 -11.69
C SER A 75 -9.51 4.72 -12.49
N GLN A 76 -9.11 3.59 -11.90
CA GLN A 76 -8.33 2.57 -12.62
C GLN A 76 -9.15 1.89 -13.73
N VAL A 77 -8.48 1.56 -14.83
CA VAL A 77 -9.02 0.76 -15.93
C VAL A 77 -8.12 -0.46 -16.15
N PRO A 78 -8.62 -1.70 -15.96
CA PRO A 78 -9.98 -2.04 -15.53
C PRO A 78 -10.27 -1.58 -14.09
N PRO A 79 -11.56 -1.38 -13.72
CA PRO A 79 -11.94 -1.04 -12.35
C PRO A 79 -11.37 -2.05 -11.36
N LEU A 80 -11.10 -1.57 -10.14
CA LEU A 80 -10.66 -2.45 -9.06
C LEU A 80 -11.77 -3.45 -8.71
N GLY A 81 -11.67 -4.65 -9.26
CA GLY A 81 -12.48 -5.79 -8.81
C GLY A 81 -11.93 -6.37 -7.51
N THR A 82 -12.75 -7.09 -6.75
CA THR A 82 -12.33 -7.80 -5.52
C THR A 82 -11.09 -8.69 -5.73
N THR A 83 -10.93 -9.22 -6.95
CA THR A 83 -9.80 -10.07 -7.39
C THR A 83 -8.56 -9.28 -7.82
N SER A 84 -8.65 -7.96 -8.04
CA SER A 84 -7.52 -7.16 -8.55
C SER A 84 -6.37 -7.00 -7.54
N TYR A 85 -6.62 -7.33 -6.27
CA TYR A 85 -5.59 -7.52 -5.24
C TYR A 85 -4.94 -8.91 -5.25
N ILE A 86 -5.65 -9.91 -5.77
CA ILE A 86 -5.27 -11.32 -5.72
C ILE A 86 -4.16 -11.63 -6.73
N ILE A 87 -4.08 -10.90 -7.84
CA ILE A 87 -3.17 -11.24 -8.96
C ILE A 87 -2.42 -10.01 -9.46
N ARG A 88 -1.70 -9.35 -8.56
CA ARG A 88 -0.37 -8.84 -8.90
C ARG A 88 0.53 -9.18 -7.73
N LEU A 89 0.88 -10.46 -7.61
CA LEU A 89 2.06 -10.97 -6.87
C LEU A 89 3.15 -11.27 -7.89
#